data_AF-A0A832ZCJ0-F1
#
_entry.id   AF-A0A832ZCJ0-F1
#
_cell.length_a   1.000
_cell.length_b   1.000
_cell.length_c   1.000
_cell.angle_alpha   90.00
_cell.angle_beta   90.00
_cell.angle_gamma   90.00
#
_symmetry.space_group_name_H-M   'P 1'
#
loop_
_entity.id
_entity.type
_entity.pdbx_description
1 polymer ?
#
loop_
_entity_poly.entity_id
_entity_poly.type
_entity_poly.pdbx_seq_one_letter_code
_entity_poly.pdbx_strand_id
1 'polypeptide(L)'
;RLLDEEIGKTLKLLDLDETAVIIVSDHGIKAMKGAFAINQWLIEEELLKIKNPEILKEGRQVRFNELKVDWSRTIAWAWGGYYSRVFLNVKGREPQGIIEPERYHQVRDEVAELIKSIRGPNGEKWDTKVFYPEEIYPVAKGDKPDMMVYLDDLNWRAAGTLGYESPYLLENDLGPDDAVHAEYGVFSLHLPGMSEAKRTQLTIYDFAPMVLRLFGINKPLRGRSLV
;
A
#
# COMPACT_ATOMS: atom_id res chain seq x y z
N ARG A 1 -16.06 -20.07 7.65
CA ARG A 1 -16.61 -21.41 7.99
C ARG A 1 -15.52 -22.47 7.83
N LEU A 2 -15.04 -22.76 6.61
CA LEU A 2 -13.91 -23.69 6.42
C LEU A 2 -12.69 -23.38 7.31
N LEU A 3 -12.19 -22.13 7.29
CA LEU A 3 -11.02 -21.75 8.11
C LEU A 3 -11.26 -21.96 9.62
N ASP A 4 -12.45 -21.63 10.12
CA ASP A 4 -12.82 -21.80 11.52
C ASP A 4 -12.87 -23.29 11.91
N GLU A 5 -13.42 -24.14 11.04
CA GLU A 5 -13.44 -25.59 11.22
C GLU A 5 -12.02 -26.19 11.25
N GLU A 6 -11.14 -25.75 10.35
CA GLU A 6 -9.75 -26.23 10.32
C GLU A 6 -8.91 -25.72 11.51
N ILE A 7 -9.14 -24.48 11.96
CA ILE A 7 -8.58 -23.96 13.21
C ILE A 7 -9.06 -24.83 14.37
N GLY A 8 -10.36 -25.11 14.47
CA GLY A 8 -10.93 -25.95 15.51
C GLY A 8 -10.36 -27.38 15.52
N LYS A 9 -10.13 -27.99 14.35
CA LYS A 9 -9.46 -29.29 14.24
C LYS A 9 -8.01 -29.23 14.72
N THR A 10 -7.29 -28.17 14.37
CA THR A 10 -5.90 -27.95 14.80
C THR A 10 -5.80 -27.77 16.31
N LEU A 11 -6.70 -26.98 16.90
CA LEU A 11 -6.73 -26.75 18.35
C LEU A 11 -6.97 -28.03 19.16
N LYS A 12 -7.71 -29.01 18.62
CA LYS A 12 -7.93 -30.32 19.28
C LYS A 12 -6.66 -31.18 19.38
N LEU A 13 -5.59 -30.82 18.65
CA LEU A 13 -4.30 -31.51 18.71
C LEU A 13 -3.37 -30.92 19.78
N LEU A 14 -3.76 -29.81 20.41
CA LEU A 14 -2.95 -29.07 21.38
C LEU A 14 -3.47 -29.29 22.79
N ASP A 15 -2.57 -29.34 23.76
CA ASP A 15 -2.91 -29.21 25.18
C ASP A 15 -3.03 -27.71 25.51
N LEU A 16 -4.25 -27.19 25.55
CA LEU A 16 -4.53 -25.77 25.78
C LEU A 16 -4.31 -25.33 27.23
N ASP A 17 -4.10 -26.26 28.16
CA ASP A 17 -3.72 -25.97 29.54
C ASP A 17 -2.22 -25.66 29.66
N GLU A 18 -1.41 -26.02 28.66
CA GLU A 18 0.04 -25.79 28.63
C GLU A 18 0.49 -24.96 27.40
N THR A 19 -0.38 -24.76 26.42
CA THR A 19 -0.04 -24.11 25.14
C THR A 19 -0.73 -22.75 24.97
N ALA A 20 0.07 -21.69 24.80
CA ALA A 20 -0.42 -20.40 24.32
C ALA A 20 -0.70 -20.45 22.81
N VAL A 21 -1.84 -19.91 22.37
CA VAL A 21 -2.22 -19.84 20.96
C VAL A 21 -2.48 -18.40 20.56
N ILE A 22 -1.82 -17.93 19.50
CA ILE A 22 -2.05 -16.59 18.94
C ILE A 22 -2.51 -16.72 17.50
N ILE A 23 -3.64 -16.08 17.18
CA ILE A 23 -4.10 -15.88 15.81
C ILE A 23 -3.91 -14.40 15.51
N VAL A 24 -3.16 -14.10 14.47
CA VAL A 24 -2.85 -12.72 14.07
C VAL A 24 -2.88 -12.60 12.56
N SER A 25 -3.32 -11.45 12.07
CA SER A 25 -3.20 -11.06 10.67
C SER A 25 -2.12 -10.00 10.52
N ASP A 26 -1.39 -10.02 9.41
CA ASP A 26 -0.42 -8.99 9.06
C ASP A 26 -1.09 -7.67 8.65
N HIS A 27 -2.30 -7.74 8.10
CA HIS A 27 -3.17 -6.60 7.82
C HIS A 27 -4.66 -6.97 7.86
N GLY A 28 -5.53 -5.99 7.67
CA GLY A 28 -6.97 -6.16 7.47
C GLY A 28 -7.37 -6.26 6.00
N ILE A 29 -8.69 -6.29 5.77
CA ILE A 29 -9.29 -6.28 4.44
C ILE A 29 -10.46 -5.29 4.41
N LYS A 30 -10.62 -4.56 3.30
CA LYS A 30 -11.80 -3.73 3.03
C LYS A 30 -12.25 -3.89 1.57
N ALA A 31 -13.49 -3.50 1.30
CA ALA A 31 -14.06 -3.55 -0.04
C ALA A 31 -13.28 -2.66 -1.01
N MET A 32 -13.10 -3.13 -2.24
CA MET A 32 -12.51 -2.34 -3.33
C MET A 32 -13.62 -1.88 -4.29
N LYS A 33 -13.49 -0.66 -4.81
CA LYS A 33 -14.40 -0.09 -5.82
C LYS A 33 -13.89 -0.30 -7.24
N GLY A 34 -12.57 -0.39 -7.42
CA GLY A 34 -11.93 -0.56 -8.72
C GLY A 34 -10.43 -0.28 -8.67
N ALA A 35 -9.82 -0.12 -9.84
CA ALA A 35 -8.42 0.26 -10.01
C ALA A 35 -8.29 1.58 -10.77
N PHE A 36 -7.23 2.33 -10.49
CA PHE A 36 -6.91 3.59 -11.14
C PHE A 36 -5.53 3.53 -11.79
N ALA A 37 -5.47 3.74 -13.10
CA ALA A 37 -4.24 3.73 -13.89
C ALA A 37 -3.46 5.05 -13.72
N ILE A 38 -2.83 5.21 -12.55
CA ILE A 38 -2.16 6.46 -12.15
C ILE A 38 -1.09 6.91 -13.17
N ASN A 39 -0.35 6.00 -13.81
CA ASN A 39 0.63 6.41 -14.82
C ASN A 39 -0.04 6.93 -16.10
N GLN A 40 -1.24 6.44 -16.44
CA GLN A 40 -2.01 7.01 -17.55
C GLN A 40 -2.49 8.42 -17.20
N TRP A 41 -3.00 8.62 -15.98
CA TRP A 41 -3.35 9.95 -15.48
C TRP A 41 -2.13 10.90 -15.43
N LEU A 42 -0.95 10.43 -14.99
CA LEU A 42 0.27 11.23 -15.00
C LEU A 42 0.70 11.64 -16.42
N ILE A 43 0.40 10.83 -17.44
CA ILE A 43 0.63 11.20 -18.85
C ILE A 43 -0.37 12.28 -19.28
N GLU A 44 -1.63 12.13 -18.90
CA GLU A 44 -2.71 13.10 -19.17
C GLU A 44 -2.42 14.48 -18.53
N GLU A 45 -1.91 14.48 -17.30
CA GLU A 45 -1.46 15.69 -16.57
C GLU A 45 -0.06 16.18 -16.97
N GLU A 46 0.52 15.62 -18.02
CA GLU A 46 1.83 16.02 -18.54
C GLU A 46 3.03 15.82 -17.59
N LEU A 47 2.85 15.11 -16.48
CA LEU A 47 3.89 14.80 -15.49
C LEU A 47 4.80 13.63 -15.92
N LEU A 48 4.26 12.68 -16.68
CA LEU A 48 4.98 11.56 -17.29
C LEU A 48 5.01 11.72 -18.81
N LYS A 49 6.21 11.81 -19.40
CA LYS A 49 6.36 11.97 -20.85
C LYS A 49 6.80 10.67 -21.50
N ILE A 50 6.14 10.28 -22.60
CA ILE A 50 6.50 9.09 -23.38
C ILE A 50 6.77 9.45 -24.84
N LYS A 51 7.67 8.71 -25.49
CA LYS A 51 8.09 8.90 -26.88
C LYS A 51 7.26 8.09 -27.88
N ASN A 52 6.46 7.15 -27.40
CA ASN A 52 5.61 6.26 -28.18
C ASN A 52 4.13 6.34 -27.75
N PRO A 53 3.49 7.52 -27.77
CA PRO A 53 2.10 7.68 -27.31
C PRO A 53 1.09 6.80 -28.07
N GLU A 54 1.41 6.37 -29.28
CA GLU A 54 0.60 5.44 -30.07
C GLU A 54 0.35 4.09 -29.38
N ILE A 55 1.26 3.65 -28.50
CA ILE A 55 1.14 2.35 -27.81
C ILE A 55 -0.13 2.27 -26.94
N LEU A 56 -0.58 3.42 -26.41
CA LEU A 56 -1.78 3.50 -25.57
C LEU A 56 -3.07 3.37 -26.37
N LYS A 57 -3.01 3.46 -27.70
CA LYS A 57 -4.17 3.39 -28.61
C LYS A 57 -4.34 2.01 -29.26
N GLU A 58 -3.49 1.05 -28.91
CA GLU A 58 -3.48 -0.30 -29.51
C GLU A 58 -4.68 -1.17 -29.09
N GLY A 59 -5.56 -0.69 -28.19
CA GLY A 59 -6.73 -1.43 -27.73
C GLY A 59 -6.39 -2.65 -26.87
N ARG A 60 -5.19 -2.67 -26.28
CA ARG A 60 -4.71 -3.70 -25.37
C ARG A 60 -4.11 -3.09 -24.12
N GLN A 61 -4.01 -3.91 -23.08
CA GLN A 61 -3.29 -3.57 -21.86
C GLN A 61 -1.78 -3.45 -22.14
N VAL A 62 -1.19 -2.33 -21.70
CA VAL A 62 0.22 -2.00 -21.84
C VAL A 62 0.87 -1.96 -20.46
N ARG A 63 1.98 -2.66 -20.28
CA ARG A 63 2.76 -2.60 -19.04
C ARG A 63 3.69 -1.38 -19.06
N PHE A 64 4.02 -0.85 -17.88
CA PHE A 64 4.90 0.32 -17.76
C PHE A 64 6.26 0.12 -18.48
N ASN A 65 6.84 -1.08 -18.44
CA ASN A 65 8.11 -1.39 -19.07
C ASN A 65 8.07 -1.42 -20.62
N GLU A 66 6.88 -1.42 -21.23
CA GLU A 66 6.70 -1.28 -22.67
C GLU A 66 6.70 0.20 -23.11
N LEU A 67 6.58 1.14 -22.17
CA LEU A 67 6.63 2.57 -22.45
C LEU A 67 8.07 3.00 -22.76
N LYS A 68 8.24 3.79 -23.82
CA LYS A 68 9.50 4.52 -24.08
C LYS A 68 9.44 5.85 -23.34
N VAL A 69 9.71 5.84 -22.04
CA VAL A 69 9.67 7.04 -21.20
C VAL A 69 10.72 8.06 -21.65
N ASP A 70 10.33 9.32 -21.72
CA ASP A 70 11.21 10.47 -21.93
C ASP A 70 11.59 11.08 -20.59
N TRP A 71 12.60 10.50 -19.95
CA TRP A 71 13.04 10.96 -18.63
C TRP A 71 13.53 12.41 -18.63
N SER A 72 14.05 12.91 -19.75
CA SER A 72 14.50 14.31 -19.88
C SER A 72 13.38 15.36 -19.77
N ARG A 73 12.12 14.93 -19.77
CA ARG A 73 10.94 15.79 -19.63
C ARG A 73 9.92 15.27 -18.60
N THR A 74 10.23 14.16 -17.93
CA THR A 74 9.34 13.54 -16.95
C THR A 74 9.62 14.10 -15.57
N ILE A 75 8.57 14.51 -14.87
CA ILE A 75 8.61 15.00 -13.50
C ILE A 75 8.38 13.84 -12.52
N ALA A 76 7.37 13.00 -12.79
CA ALA A 76 6.99 11.93 -11.90
C ALA A 76 6.57 10.67 -12.66
N TRP A 77 6.77 9.52 -12.03
CA TRP A 77 6.17 8.24 -12.43
C TRP A 77 5.74 7.48 -11.17
N ALA A 78 4.89 6.48 -11.33
CA ALA A 78 4.41 5.69 -10.21
C ALA A 78 4.59 4.19 -10.41
N TRP A 79 4.73 3.48 -9.31
CA TRP A 79 4.63 2.03 -9.28
C TRP A 79 3.34 1.62 -8.57
N GLY A 80 2.50 0.87 -9.30
CA GLY A 80 1.19 0.40 -8.84
C GLY A 80 1.23 -0.81 -7.91
N GLY A 81 0.04 -1.23 -7.48
CA GLY A 81 -0.22 -2.26 -6.47
C GLY A 81 -1.44 -1.89 -5.63
N TYR A 82 -1.50 -2.36 -4.38
CA TYR A 82 -2.58 -2.01 -3.44
C TYR A 82 -2.68 -0.51 -3.15
N TYR A 83 -1.54 0.18 -3.19
CA TYR A 83 -1.41 1.63 -3.15
C TYR A 83 -0.40 2.07 -4.20
N SER A 84 -0.35 3.37 -4.53
CA SER A 84 0.64 3.89 -5.46
C SER A 84 1.90 4.36 -4.74
N ARG A 85 3.06 4.02 -5.29
CA ARG A 85 4.36 4.58 -4.90
C ARG A 85 4.79 5.56 -5.97
N VAL A 86 4.88 6.84 -5.64
CA VAL A 86 5.24 7.90 -6.60
C VAL A 86 6.72 8.26 -6.42
N PHE A 87 7.41 8.39 -7.56
CA PHE A 87 8.82 8.74 -7.64
C PHE A 87 8.97 9.99 -8.51
N LEU A 88 9.78 10.92 -8.04
CA LEU A 88 10.12 12.16 -8.70
C LEU A 88 11.48 12.04 -9.39
N ASN A 89 11.64 12.69 -10.55
CA ASN A 89 12.85 12.64 -11.34
C ASN A 89 13.82 13.78 -10.95
N VAL A 90 14.52 13.58 -9.83
CA VAL A 90 15.40 14.55 -9.17
C VAL A 90 16.81 14.50 -9.74
N LYS A 91 17.33 15.67 -10.10
CA LYS A 91 18.67 15.82 -10.67
C LYS A 91 19.73 15.34 -9.68
N GLY A 92 20.64 14.50 -10.17
CA GLY A 92 21.71 13.90 -9.36
C GLY A 92 21.30 12.68 -8.56
N ARG A 93 20.01 12.38 -8.43
CA ARG A 93 19.49 11.11 -7.89
C ARG A 93 19.11 10.15 -9.01
N GLU A 94 18.37 10.64 -10.00
CA GLU A 94 18.01 9.90 -11.21
C GLU A 94 18.98 10.21 -12.36
N PRO A 95 19.32 9.23 -13.24
CA PRO A 95 20.29 9.43 -14.33
C PRO A 95 19.95 10.59 -15.29
N GLN A 96 18.67 10.88 -15.48
CA GLN A 96 18.17 11.97 -16.32
C GLN A 96 17.25 12.90 -15.51
N GLY A 97 17.55 13.07 -14.23
CA GLY A 97 16.80 13.92 -13.31
C GLY A 97 16.74 15.39 -13.76
N ILE A 98 15.55 15.98 -13.68
CA ILE A 98 15.27 17.35 -14.13
C ILE A 98 14.79 18.28 -13.01
N ILE A 99 14.35 17.73 -11.87
CA ILE A 99 13.96 18.51 -10.71
C ILE A 99 15.23 18.89 -9.96
N GLU A 100 15.53 20.19 -9.89
CA GLU A 100 16.66 20.68 -9.09
C GLU A 100 16.44 20.32 -7.60
N PRO A 101 17.46 19.85 -6.87
CA PRO A 101 17.32 19.43 -5.47
C PRO A 101 16.69 20.49 -4.56
N GLU A 102 16.95 21.77 -4.80
CA GLU A 102 16.39 22.89 -4.04
C GLU A 102 14.88 23.04 -4.23
N ARG A 103 14.35 22.56 -5.36
CA ARG A 103 12.92 22.55 -5.67
C ARG A 103 12.22 21.25 -5.29
N TYR A 104 12.95 20.24 -4.81
CA TYR A 104 12.43 18.91 -4.54
C TYR A 104 11.16 18.93 -3.68
N HIS A 105 11.22 19.57 -2.51
CA HIS A 105 10.07 19.61 -1.59
C HIS A 105 8.88 20.36 -2.18
N GLN A 106 9.14 21.49 -2.85
CA GLN A 106 8.10 22.25 -3.53
C GLN A 106 7.39 21.42 -4.60
N VAL A 107 8.14 20.79 -5.51
CA VAL A 107 7.56 19.97 -6.60
C VAL A 107 6.86 18.75 -6.02
N ARG A 108 7.39 18.16 -4.96
CA ARG A 108 6.75 17.03 -4.27
C ARG A 108 5.38 17.40 -3.73
N ASP A 109 5.26 18.53 -3.06
CA ASP A 109 3.99 19.00 -2.51
C ASP A 109 3.01 19.43 -3.62
N GLU A 110 3.49 20.06 -4.70
CA GLU A 110 2.67 20.38 -5.88
C GLU A 110 2.07 19.11 -6.51
N VAL A 111 2.89 18.06 -6.72
CA VAL A 111 2.41 16.77 -7.26
C VAL A 111 1.47 16.08 -6.26
N ALA A 112 1.74 16.16 -4.95
CA ALA A 112 0.85 15.63 -3.93
C ALA A 112 -0.53 16.29 -3.96
N GLU A 113 -0.60 17.62 -4.10
CA GLU A 113 -1.87 18.35 -4.21
C GLU A 113 -2.63 17.99 -5.50
N LEU A 114 -1.93 17.87 -6.63
CA LEU A 114 -2.54 17.42 -7.88
C LEU A 114 -3.15 16.02 -7.73
N ILE A 115 -2.43 15.08 -7.13
CA ILE A 115 -2.93 13.73 -6.88
C ILE A 115 -4.12 13.75 -5.91
N LYS A 116 -4.09 14.57 -4.85
CA LYS A 116 -5.24 14.75 -3.93
C LYS A 116 -6.44 15.41 -4.60
N SER A 117 -6.24 16.11 -5.71
CA SER A 117 -7.30 16.73 -6.48
C SER A 117 -8.07 15.75 -7.38
N ILE A 118 -7.54 14.56 -7.62
CA ILE A 118 -8.20 13.50 -8.39
C ILE A 118 -9.61 13.26 -7.83
N ARG A 119 -10.58 13.18 -8.74
CA ARG A 119 -11.99 12.89 -8.45
C ARG A 119 -12.29 11.45 -8.82
N GLY A 120 -13.41 10.92 -8.37
CA GLY A 120 -13.88 9.63 -8.82
C GLY A 120 -14.53 9.65 -10.20
N PRO A 121 -14.91 8.47 -10.72
CA PRO A 121 -15.49 8.33 -12.06
C PRO A 121 -16.80 9.11 -12.24
N ASN A 122 -17.51 9.46 -11.16
CA ASN A 122 -18.73 10.28 -11.22
C ASN A 122 -18.49 11.74 -10.82
N GLY A 123 -17.22 12.16 -10.72
CA GLY A 123 -16.81 13.49 -10.29
C GLY A 123 -16.83 13.70 -8.76
N GLU A 124 -17.08 12.65 -7.97
CA GLU A 124 -17.08 12.73 -6.52
C GLU A 124 -15.69 13.05 -5.97
N LYS A 125 -15.62 13.75 -4.84
CA LYS A 125 -14.35 14.01 -4.16
C LYS A 125 -13.88 12.73 -3.49
N TRP A 126 -12.70 12.25 -3.87
CA TRP A 126 -12.03 11.14 -3.18
C TRP A 126 -11.35 11.60 -1.89
N ASP A 127 -11.29 10.69 -0.92
CA ASP A 127 -10.50 10.86 0.29
C ASP A 127 -9.06 10.34 0.11
N THR A 128 -8.37 10.87 -0.92
CA THR A 128 -7.01 10.45 -1.24
C THR A 128 -6.03 10.87 -0.14
N LYS A 129 -5.27 9.92 0.39
CA LYS A 129 -4.20 10.16 1.37
C LYS A 129 -2.84 10.11 0.70
N VAL A 130 -1.96 11.04 1.07
CA VAL A 130 -0.56 11.05 0.66
C VAL A 130 0.28 10.99 1.92
N PHE A 131 1.21 10.05 1.96
CA PHE A 131 2.14 9.85 3.06
C PHE A 131 3.58 10.00 2.56
N TYR A 132 4.41 10.67 3.35
CA TYR A 132 5.85 10.75 3.10
C TYR A 132 6.55 9.66 3.92
N PRO A 133 7.39 8.79 3.31
CA PRO A 133 7.99 7.67 4.04
C PRO A 133 8.75 8.07 5.31
N GLU A 134 9.43 9.22 5.30
CA GLU A 134 10.15 9.76 6.46
C GLU A 134 9.24 10.16 7.64
N GLU A 135 7.94 10.34 7.43
CA GLU A 135 6.99 10.68 8.48
C GLU A 135 6.38 9.44 9.15
N ILE A 136 6.29 8.33 8.41
CA ILE A 136 5.59 7.12 8.86
C ILE A 136 6.54 5.99 9.28
N TYR A 137 7.76 5.97 8.73
CA TYR A 137 8.79 5.00 9.11
C TYR A 137 9.80 5.62 10.07
N PRO A 138 10.16 4.95 11.17
CA PRO A 138 11.22 5.45 12.07
C PRO A 138 12.55 5.67 11.37
N VAL A 139 12.84 4.84 10.35
CA VAL A 139 14.04 4.93 9.53
C VAL A 139 13.66 4.48 8.11
N ALA A 140 13.79 5.36 7.13
CA ALA A 140 13.60 5.05 5.72
C ALA A 140 14.97 4.89 5.02
N LYS A 141 15.27 3.68 4.52
CA LYS A 141 16.53 3.33 3.84
C LYS A 141 16.26 2.86 2.41
N GLY A 142 17.31 2.88 1.58
CA GLY A 142 17.28 2.40 0.20
C GLY A 142 16.52 3.33 -0.74
N ASP A 143 16.06 2.79 -1.87
CA ASP A 143 15.34 3.51 -2.91
C ASP A 143 13.85 3.64 -2.54
N LYS A 144 13.58 4.45 -1.51
CA LYS A 144 12.21 4.74 -1.06
C LYS A 144 11.45 5.57 -2.11
N PRO A 145 10.12 5.44 -2.21
CA PRO A 145 9.34 6.40 -2.97
C PRO A 145 9.42 7.79 -2.35
N ASP A 146 9.10 8.81 -3.15
CA ASP A 146 8.94 10.17 -2.63
C ASP A 146 7.63 10.31 -1.88
N MET A 147 6.60 9.56 -2.31
CA MET A 147 5.27 9.58 -1.72
C MET A 147 4.60 8.21 -1.83
N MET A 148 3.79 7.88 -0.84
CA MET A 148 2.86 6.74 -0.87
C MET A 148 1.43 7.29 -0.92
N VAL A 149 0.65 6.84 -1.90
CA VAL A 149 -0.68 7.38 -2.18
C VAL A 149 -1.74 6.30 -2.03
N TYR A 150 -2.70 6.56 -1.15
CA TYR A 150 -3.90 5.74 -0.98
C TYR A 150 -5.03 6.44 -1.72
N LEU A 151 -5.41 5.93 -2.89
CA LEU A 151 -6.47 6.51 -3.71
C LEU A 151 -7.82 6.22 -3.07
N ASP A 152 -8.56 7.30 -2.76
CA ASP A 152 -9.82 7.25 -2.00
C ASP A 152 -9.71 6.38 -0.74
N ASP A 153 -8.68 6.59 0.07
CA ASP A 153 -8.41 5.81 1.29
C ASP A 153 -8.34 4.30 1.03
N LEU A 154 -7.55 3.87 0.04
CA LEU A 154 -7.41 2.46 -0.41
C LEU A 154 -8.67 1.84 -1.03
N ASN A 155 -9.80 2.54 -1.16
CA ASN A 155 -10.95 1.99 -1.87
C ASN A 155 -10.67 1.76 -3.36
N TRP A 156 -9.62 2.40 -3.90
CA TRP A 156 -9.12 2.18 -5.25
C TRP A 156 -7.65 1.77 -5.22
N ARG A 157 -7.31 0.67 -5.91
CA ARG A 157 -5.92 0.25 -6.08
C ARG A 157 -5.26 1.02 -7.22
N ALA A 158 -3.92 1.02 -7.26
CA ALA A 158 -3.18 1.60 -8.36
C ALA A 158 -2.87 0.52 -9.43
N ALA A 159 -3.43 0.66 -10.63
CA ALA A 159 -3.18 -0.29 -11.71
C ALA A 159 -1.70 -0.24 -12.16
N GLY A 160 -1.14 -1.41 -12.48
CA GLY A 160 0.22 -1.52 -13.00
C GLY A 160 0.33 -1.32 -14.51
N THR A 161 -0.82 -1.23 -15.17
CA THR A 161 -0.92 -1.14 -16.63
C THR A 161 -1.69 0.09 -17.10
N LEU A 162 -1.62 0.32 -18.41
CA LEU A 162 -2.13 1.48 -19.12
C LEU A 162 -2.81 1.05 -20.43
N GLY A 163 -3.28 2.02 -21.21
CA GLY A 163 -3.85 1.80 -22.54
C GLY A 163 -5.38 1.65 -22.54
N TYR A 164 -6.02 2.29 -21.56
CA TYR A 164 -7.46 2.23 -21.35
C TYR A 164 -8.14 3.49 -21.90
N GLU A 165 -9.44 3.42 -22.19
CA GLU A 165 -10.23 4.60 -22.61
C GLU A 165 -10.29 5.68 -21.53
N SER A 166 -10.15 5.28 -20.27
CA SER A 166 -10.16 6.14 -19.09
C SER A 166 -9.21 5.56 -18.03
N PRO A 167 -8.62 6.38 -17.13
CA PRO A 167 -7.79 5.86 -16.06
C PRO A 167 -8.58 5.08 -14.99
N TYR A 168 -9.91 5.05 -15.02
CA TYR A 168 -10.72 4.25 -14.08
C TYR A 168 -11.04 2.87 -14.65
N LEU A 169 -10.80 1.84 -13.85
CA LEU A 169 -11.05 0.44 -14.17
C LEU A 169 -12.04 -0.14 -13.15
N LEU A 170 -13.10 -0.77 -13.66
CA LEU A 170 -14.11 -1.43 -12.81
C LEU A 170 -13.57 -2.71 -12.18
N GLU A 171 -12.66 -3.39 -12.86
CA GLU A 171 -12.03 -4.63 -12.41
C GLU A 171 -10.52 -4.46 -12.31
N ASN A 172 -9.88 -5.36 -11.59
CA ASN A 172 -8.44 -5.38 -11.44
C ASN A 172 -7.74 -5.77 -12.76
N ASP A 173 -6.58 -5.16 -13.01
CA ASP A 173 -5.82 -5.26 -14.26
C ASP A 173 -5.16 -6.62 -14.48
N LEU A 174 -5.01 -7.44 -13.43
CA LEU A 174 -4.31 -8.74 -13.49
C LEU A 174 -5.16 -9.96 -13.06
N GLY A 175 -6.49 -9.80 -12.93
CA GLY A 175 -7.42 -10.87 -12.53
C GLY A 175 -8.34 -10.47 -11.36
N PRO A 176 -9.37 -11.26 -11.03
CA PRO A 176 -10.37 -10.89 -10.02
C PRO A 176 -9.72 -10.78 -8.63
N ASP A 177 -9.60 -9.55 -8.13
CA ASP A 177 -9.12 -9.22 -6.80
C ASP A 177 -10.06 -8.14 -6.27
N ASP A 178 -11.15 -8.55 -5.63
CA ASP A 178 -12.29 -7.68 -5.31
C ASP A 178 -12.14 -6.96 -3.96
N ALA A 179 -10.95 -7.01 -3.36
CA ALA A 179 -10.67 -6.43 -2.06
C ALA A 179 -9.27 -5.82 -1.97
N VAL A 180 -9.10 -4.91 -1.02
CA VAL A 180 -7.83 -4.23 -0.72
C VAL A 180 -7.45 -4.41 0.73
N HIS A 181 -6.19 -4.11 1.02
CA HIS A 181 -5.65 -4.13 2.38
C HIS A 181 -6.31 -3.05 3.25
N ALA A 182 -6.39 -3.31 4.55
CA ALA A 182 -6.81 -2.33 5.55
C ALA A 182 -5.87 -2.35 6.76
N GLU A 183 -5.89 -1.30 7.56
CA GLU A 183 -5.02 -1.13 8.72
C GLU A 183 -5.41 -2.02 9.90
N TYR A 184 -6.70 -2.35 10.03
CA TYR A 184 -7.25 -3.11 11.14
C TYR A 184 -7.35 -4.61 10.80
N GLY A 185 -6.39 -5.37 11.28
CA GLY A 185 -6.37 -6.84 11.16
C GLY A 185 -7.09 -7.57 12.30
N VAL A 186 -6.87 -8.88 12.36
CA VAL A 186 -7.40 -9.77 13.40
C VAL A 186 -6.32 -10.07 14.42
N PHE A 187 -6.69 -10.09 15.70
CA PHE A 187 -5.85 -10.59 16.78
C PHE A 187 -6.70 -11.37 17.78
N SER A 188 -6.22 -12.56 18.17
CA SER A 188 -6.74 -13.37 19.26
C SER A 188 -5.59 -14.04 20.00
N LEU A 189 -5.67 -14.09 21.33
CA LEU A 189 -4.68 -14.73 22.19
C LEU A 189 -5.41 -15.62 23.21
N HIS A 190 -4.98 -16.87 23.27
CA HIS A 190 -5.27 -17.81 24.35
C HIS A 190 -4.00 -18.05 25.16
N LEU A 191 -4.12 -18.03 26.49
CA LEU A 191 -3.05 -18.38 27.43
C LEU A 191 -3.52 -19.50 28.36
N PRO A 192 -2.62 -20.41 28.77
CA PRO A 192 -2.82 -21.29 29.91
C PRO A 192 -3.42 -20.57 31.12
N GLY A 193 -4.50 -21.13 31.68
CA GLY A 193 -5.15 -20.61 32.88
C GLY A 193 -5.99 -19.33 32.69
N MET A 194 -6.17 -18.85 31.46
CA MET A 194 -7.02 -17.70 31.18
C MET A 194 -8.51 -18.08 31.32
N SER A 195 -9.19 -17.51 32.32
CA SER A 195 -10.59 -17.83 32.64
C SER A 195 -11.63 -16.89 32.03
N GLU A 196 -11.21 -15.73 31.53
CA GLU A 196 -12.11 -14.69 31.00
C GLU A 196 -11.58 -14.06 29.71
N ALA A 197 -12.48 -13.85 28.75
CA ALA A 197 -12.17 -13.14 27.52
C ALA A 197 -12.16 -11.62 27.76
N LYS A 198 -11.15 -10.95 27.20
CA LYS A 198 -11.02 -9.47 27.25
C LYS A 198 -10.86 -8.91 25.84
N ARG A 199 -11.51 -7.79 25.58
CA ARG A 199 -11.28 -7.01 24.36
C ARG A 199 -10.10 -6.07 24.58
N THR A 200 -9.24 -5.97 23.57
CA THR A 200 -8.07 -5.09 23.60
C THR A 200 -7.80 -4.57 22.19
N GLN A 201 -7.01 -3.51 22.10
CA GLN A 201 -6.49 -2.97 20.86
C GLN A 201 -4.96 -2.94 20.94
N LEU A 202 -4.33 -3.41 19.87
CA LEU A 202 -2.90 -3.58 19.75
C LEU A 202 -2.41 -2.99 18.44
N THR A 203 -1.10 -2.77 18.39
CA THR A 203 -0.36 -2.52 17.16
C THR A 203 0.43 -3.76 16.79
N ILE A 204 0.79 -3.92 15.51
CA ILE A 204 1.67 -5.02 15.07
C ILE A 204 3.02 -5.04 15.82
N TYR A 205 3.46 -3.88 16.34
CA TYR A 205 4.68 -3.76 17.13
C TYR A 205 4.59 -4.47 18.50
N ASP A 206 3.38 -4.73 19.00
CA ASP A 206 3.15 -5.40 20.29
C ASP A 206 3.30 -6.91 20.20
N PHE A 207 3.19 -7.49 19.00
CA PHE A 207 3.23 -8.94 18.78
C PHE A 207 4.58 -9.55 19.19
N ALA A 208 5.70 -9.06 18.66
CA ALA A 208 7.03 -9.61 18.96
C ALA A 208 7.42 -9.52 20.45
N PRO A 209 7.24 -8.38 21.16
CA PRO A 209 7.46 -8.31 22.62
C PRO A 209 6.64 -9.34 23.40
N MET A 210 5.37 -9.54 23.01
CA MET A 210 4.47 -10.48 23.67
C MET A 210 4.97 -11.93 23.50
N VAL A 211 5.30 -12.35 22.28
CA VAL A 211 5.84 -13.69 22.02
C VAL A 211 7.15 -13.91 22.78
N LEU A 212 8.08 -12.95 22.74
CA LEU A 212 9.36 -13.08 23.45
C LEU A 212 9.17 -13.26 24.96
N ARG A 213 8.21 -12.54 25.55
CA ARG A 213 7.93 -12.66 26.98
C ARG A 213 7.33 -14.01 27.37
N LEU A 214 6.53 -14.64 26.51
CA LEU A 214 6.03 -16.00 26.75
C LEU A 214 7.19 -17.02 26.86
N PHE A 215 8.32 -16.75 26.22
CA PHE A 215 9.55 -17.55 26.34
C PHE A 215 10.51 -17.06 27.43
N GLY A 216 10.09 -16.12 28.29
CA GLY A 216 10.93 -15.53 29.35
C GLY A 216 12.03 -14.60 28.84
N ILE A 217 11.97 -14.16 27.58
CA ILE A 217 12.97 -13.29 26.95
C ILE A 217 12.54 -11.83 27.09
N ASN A 218 13.33 -11.03 27.81
CA ASN A 218 13.12 -9.60 27.93
C ASN A 218 14.01 -8.83 26.96
N LYS A 219 13.41 -8.20 25.95
CA LYS A 219 14.11 -7.36 24.96
C LYS A 219 13.41 -6.02 24.79
N PRO A 220 14.14 -4.88 24.80
CA PRO A 220 13.55 -3.58 24.52
C PRO A 220 13.20 -3.48 23.03
N LEU A 221 11.90 -3.51 22.73
CA LEU A 221 11.33 -3.33 21.39
C LEU A 221 10.31 -2.17 21.43
N ARG A 222 9.87 -1.70 20.26
CA ARG A 222 8.95 -0.54 20.14
C ARG A 222 7.60 -0.77 20.83
N GLY A 223 7.03 -1.96 20.71
CA GLY A 223 5.73 -2.29 21.29
C GLY A 223 5.82 -2.74 22.75
N ARG A 224 4.64 -3.04 23.32
CA ARG A 224 4.46 -3.53 24.69
C ARG A 224 3.96 -4.96 24.71
N SER A 225 4.24 -5.67 25.79
CA SER A 225 3.59 -6.95 26.10
C SER A 225 2.29 -6.72 26.86
N LEU A 226 1.25 -7.50 26.54
CA LEU A 226 0.05 -7.61 27.38
C LEU A 226 0.11 -8.76 28.40
N VAL A 227 1.09 -9.64 28.24
CA VAL A 227 1.41 -10.73 29.16
C VAL A 227 2.53 -10.34 30.12
#